data_AF-A0AAX0HWX5-F1
#
_entry.id   AF-A0AAX0HWX5-F1
#
_cell.length_a   1.000
_cell.length_b   1.000
_cell.length_c   1.000
_cell.angle_alpha   90.00
_cell.angle_beta   90.00
_cell.angle_gamma   90.00
#
_symmetry.space_group_name_H-M   'P 1'
#
loop_
_entity.id
_entity.type
_entity.pdbx_description
1 polymer ?
#
loop_
_entity_poly.entity_id
_entity_poly.type
_entity_poly.pdbx_seq_one_letter_code
_entity_poly.pdbx_strand_id
1 'polypeptide(L)'
;MSKLNLEHLHSLAGFVGAALVDSDSGMALGMTGGAELNLELAAAGNTEVVRAKRRIAEQLGLNDTIEDILITLARQYHLLRPLESNSTLFLYVVLDRAKANLAMARHELKAFEKTLDFG
;
A
#
# COMPACT_ATOMS: atom_id res chain seq x y z
N MET A 1 21.02 4.99 7.44
CA MET A 1 19.72 4.33 7.17
C MET A 1 18.65 5.28 7.67
N SER A 2 17.90 5.91 6.77
CA SER A 2 16.69 6.65 7.14
C SER A 2 15.77 5.66 7.87
N LYS A 3 15.33 6.05 9.07
CA LYS A 3 14.39 5.23 9.84
C LYS A 3 13.07 5.25 9.07
N LEU A 4 12.59 4.08 8.61
CA LEU A 4 11.28 3.95 7.98
C LEU A 4 10.22 4.59 8.89
N ASN A 5 9.63 5.70 8.45
CA ASN A 5 8.63 6.44 9.21
C ASN A 5 7.36 6.58 8.37
N LEU A 6 6.28 5.90 8.81
CA LEU A 6 4.98 5.91 8.15
C LEU A 6 3.99 6.90 8.79
N GLU A 7 4.38 7.62 9.84
CA GLU A 7 3.47 8.50 10.62
C GLU A 7 2.85 9.62 9.78
N HIS A 8 3.54 10.07 8.71
CA HIS A 8 2.99 11.06 7.78
C HIS A 8 1.64 10.64 7.18
N LEU A 9 1.40 9.33 7.03
CA LEU A 9 0.16 8.78 6.49
C LEU A 9 -1.05 8.99 7.42
N HIS A 10 -0.85 9.32 8.70
CA HIS A 10 -1.95 9.67 9.61
C HIS A 10 -2.70 10.93 9.19
N SER A 11 -2.08 11.79 8.37
CA SER A 11 -2.71 12.98 7.82
C SER A 11 -3.78 12.68 6.77
N LEU A 12 -3.83 11.45 6.25
CA LEU A 12 -4.83 11.05 5.27
C LEU A 12 -6.23 11.07 5.89
N ALA A 13 -7.17 11.71 5.20
CA ALA A 13 -8.56 11.72 5.63
C ALA A 13 -9.10 10.28 5.75
N GLY A 14 -9.63 9.95 6.92
CA GLY A 14 -10.12 8.60 7.21
C GLY A 14 -9.03 7.56 7.47
N PHE A 15 -7.78 7.93 7.74
CA PHE A 15 -6.72 6.96 8.05
C PHE A 15 -7.11 5.95 9.14
N VAL A 16 -6.87 4.66 8.87
CA VAL A 16 -7.08 3.56 9.83
C VAL A 16 -5.77 2.87 10.15
N GLY A 17 -4.95 2.58 9.15
CA GLY A 17 -3.66 1.92 9.32
C GLY A 17 -2.89 1.82 8.02
N ALA A 18 -1.58 1.60 8.14
CA ALA A 18 -0.72 1.39 6.99
C ALA A 18 0.44 0.46 7.30
N ALA A 19 0.96 -0.17 6.25
CA ALA A 19 2.18 -0.96 6.27
C ALA A 19 3.01 -0.71 5.01
N LEU A 20 4.33 -0.77 5.13
CA LEU A 20 5.22 -1.01 4.00
C LEU A 20 5.49 -2.51 3.94
N VAL A 21 5.26 -3.12 2.78
CA VAL A 21 5.26 -4.57 2.64
C VAL A 21 6.23 -4.99 1.55
N ASP A 22 7.04 -6.01 1.84
CA ASP A 22 7.82 -6.71 0.85
C ASP A 22 6.95 -7.76 0.15
N SER A 23 6.74 -7.57 -1.15
CA SER A 23 5.89 -8.44 -1.97
C SER A 23 6.52 -9.79 -2.32
N ASP A 24 7.79 -10.02 -1.98
CA ASP A 24 8.44 -11.32 -2.20
C ASP A 24 8.35 -12.25 -0.97
N SER A 25 8.27 -11.69 0.22
CA SER A 25 8.17 -12.42 1.48
C SER A 25 6.80 -12.33 2.14
N GLY A 26 6.01 -11.30 1.81
CA GLY A 26 4.78 -10.98 2.54
C GLY A 26 5.04 -10.24 3.86
N MET A 27 6.29 -9.89 4.16
CA MET A 27 6.67 -9.28 5.42
C MET A 27 6.35 -7.79 5.44
N ALA A 28 5.69 -7.34 6.51
CA ALA A 28 5.56 -5.92 6.80
C ALA A 28 6.89 -5.38 7.38
N LEU A 29 7.56 -4.52 6.63
CA LEU A 29 8.84 -3.89 7.02
C LEU A 29 8.63 -2.75 8.04
N GLY A 30 7.44 -2.18 8.07
CA GLY A 30 7.02 -1.19 9.04
C GLY A 30 5.50 -1.04 9.00
N MET A 31 4.92 -0.69 10.14
CA MET A 31 3.48 -0.53 10.31
C MET A 31 3.16 0.67 11.20
N THR A 32 2.00 1.29 10.99
CA THR A 32 1.47 2.32 11.87
C THR A 32 -0.06 2.33 11.84
N GLY A 33 -0.70 2.75 12.94
CA GLY A 33 -2.14 2.64 13.12
C GLY A 33 -2.59 1.17 13.25
N GLY A 34 -3.78 0.84 12.76
CA GLY A 34 -4.26 -0.53 12.67
C GLY A 34 -4.76 -1.15 13.97
N ALA A 35 -5.18 -0.35 14.95
CA ALA A 35 -5.67 -0.89 16.24
C ALA A 35 -6.82 -1.90 16.10
N GLU A 36 -7.63 -1.80 15.04
CA GLU A 36 -8.76 -2.68 14.76
C GLU A 36 -8.48 -3.73 13.67
N LEU A 37 -7.23 -3.85 13.19
CA LEU A 37 -6.87 -4.73 12.08
C LEU A 37 -5.51 -5.39 12.32
N ASN A 38 -5.44 -6.71 12.13
CA ASN A 38 -4.15 -7.39 12.05
C ASN A 38 -3.46 -7.01 10.73
N LEU A 39 -2.63 -5.97 10.76
CA LEU A 39 -1.93 -5.43 9.60
C LEU A 39 -0.90 -6.43 9.03
N GLU A 40 -0.27 -7.26 9.86
CA GLU A 40 0.67 -8.29 9.40
C GLU A 40 -0.03 -9.35 8.56
N LEU A 41 -1.16 -9.87 9.05
CA LEU A 41 -1.97 -10.84 8.33
C LEU A 41 -2.53 -10.24 7.03
N ALA A 42 -3.02 -9.00 7.10
CA ALA A 42 -3.55 -8.32 5.93
C ALA A 42 -2.46 -8.00 4.89
N ALA A 43 -1.25 -7.63 5.33
CA ALA A 43 -0.09 -7.43 4.46
C ALA A 43 0.26 -8.72 3.71
N ALA A 44 0.40 -9.83 4.43
CA ALA A 44 0.69 -11.13 3.84
C ALA A 44 -0.38 -11.55 2.83
N GLY A 45 -1.67 -11.37 3.15
CA GLY A 45 -2.76 -11.66 2.22
C GLY A 45 -2.77 -10.77 0.98
N ASN A 46 -2.49 -9.48 1.14
CA ASN A 46 -2.45 -8.52 0.02
C ASN A 46 -1.23 -8.72 -0.89
N THR A 47 -0.12 -9.29 -0.39
CA THR A 47 1.01 -9.70 -1.22
C THR A 47 0.58 -10.69 -2.31
N GLU A 48 -0.31 -11.63 -1.99
CA GLU A 48 -0.82 -12.59 -2.98
C GLU A 48 -1.68 -11.91 -4.06
N VAL A 49 -2.43 -10.85 -3.70
CA VAL A 49 -3.19 -10.03 -4.67
C VAL A 49 -2.26 -9.33 -5.64
N VAL A 50 -1.22 -8.67 -5.13
CA VAL A 50 -0.23 -7.94 -5.95
C VAL A 50 0.49 -8.92 -6.89
N ARG A 51 0.95 -10.06 -6.36
CA ARG A 51 1.64 -11.10 -7.14
C ARG A 51 0.78 -11.70 -8.23
N ALA A 52 -0.46 -12.07 -7.90
CA ALA A 52 -1.39 -12.60 -8.88
C ALA A 52 -1.61 -11.62 -10.03
N LYS A 53 -1.79 -10.32 -9.71
CA LYS A 53 -1.97 -9.30 -10.76
C LYS A 53 -0.73 -9.11 -11.62
N ARG A 54 0.47 -9.09 -11.03
CA ARG A 54 1.75 -9.00 -11.77
C ARG A 54 1.93 -10.17 -12.72
N ARG A 55 1.73 -11.40 -12.23
CA ARG A 55 1.84 -12.62 -13.03
C ARG A 55 0.90 -12.58 -14.24
N ILE A 56 -0.35 -12.17 -14.06
CA ILE A 56 -1.30 -12.08 -15.17
C ILE A 56 -0.94 -10.94 -16.13
N ALA A 57 -0.46 -9.80 -15.63
CA ALA A 57 0.00 -8.70 -16.50
C ALA A 57 1.17 -9.13 -17.40
N GLU A 58 2.13 -9.86 -16.85
CA GLU A 58 3.25 -10.44 -17.59
C GLU A 58 2.78 -11.45 -18.63
N GLN A 59 1.89 -12.38 -18.26
CA GLN A 59 1.32 -13.37 -19.19
C GLN A 59 0.51 -12.75 -20.33
N LEU A 60 -0.13 -11.61 -20.08
CA LEU A 60 -0.84 -10.82 -21.08
C LEU A 60 0.08 -9.94 -21.93
N GLY A 61 1.38 -9.86 -21.61
CA GLY A 61 2.35 -9.01 -22.31
C GLY A 61 2.05 -7.51 -22.16
N LEU A 62 1.45 -7.08 -21.05
CA LEU A 62 1.19 -5.67 -20.81
C LEU A 62 2.52 -4.94 -20.62
N ASN A 63 2.81 -3.97 -21.49
CA ASN A 63 3.96 -3.07 -21.34
C ASN A 63 3.63 -1.92 -20.38
N ASP A 64 3.16 -2.27 -19.19
CA ASP A 64 2.68 -1.32 -18.17
C ASP A 64 2.91 -1.88 -16.76
N THR A 65 2.88 -1.02 -15.74
CA THR A 65 3.08 -1.38 -14.34
C THR A 65 1.85 -1.08 -13.50
N ILE A 66 1.76 -1.74 -12.34
CA ILE A 66 0.67 -1.48 -11.40
C ILE A 66 0.97 -0.16 -10.68
N GLU A 67 0.24 0.92 -11.00
CA GLU A 67 0.31 2.18 -10.25
C GLU A 67 -0.30 2.02 -8.85
N ASP A 68 -1.51 1.46 -8.77
CA ASP A 68 -2.12 1.02 -7.52
C ASP A 68 -3.22 -0.02 -7.74
N ILE A 69 -3.66 -0.64 -6.63
CA ILE A 69 -4.84 -1.48 -6.55
C ILE A 69 -5.74 -0.88 -5.47
N LEU A 70 -6.99 -0.61 -5.81
CA LEU A 70 -8.03 -0.21 -4.86
C LEU A 70 -9.01 -1.37 -4.65
N ILE A 71 -9.08 -1.84 -3.41
CA ILE A 71 -10.12 -2.77 -2.96
C ILE A 71 -11.12 -1.97 -2.13
N THR A 72 -12.38 -1.98 -2.56
CA THR A 72 -13.47 -1.26 -1.88
C THR A 72 -14.34 -2.25 -1.11
N LEU A 73 -14.40 -2.06 0.21
CA LEU A 73 -15.32 -2.76 1.10
C LEU A 73 -16.49 -1.85 1.49
N ALA A 74 -17.44 -2.39 2.25
CA ALA A 74 -18.59 -1.62 2.73
C ALA A 74 -18.18 -0.41 3.57
N ARG A 75 -17.17 -0.58 4.44
CA ARG A 75 -16.72 0.44 5.41
C ARG A 75 -15.32 0.97 5.17
N GLN A 76 -14.54 0.33 4.30
CA GLN A 76 -13.12 0.61 4.15
C GLN A 76 -12.70 0.65 2.69
N TYR A 77 -11.73 1.51 2.41
CA TYR A 77 -10.89 1.40 1.24
C TYR A 77 -9.55 0.81 1.63
N HIS A 78 -9.04 -0.07 0.78
CA HIS A 78 -7.75 -0.72 0.91
C HIS A 78 -6.95 -0.35 -0.35
N LEU A 79 -5.88 0.41 -0.18
CA LEU A 79 -5.00 0.85 -1.26
C LEU A 79 -3.69 0.08 -1.18
N LEU A 80 -3.29 -0.53 -2.29
CA LEU A 80 -1.99 -1.17 -2.47
C LEU A 80 -1.23 -0.38 -3.53
N ARG A 81 -0.14 0.29 -3.14
CA ARG A 81 0.66 1.12 -4.04
C ARG A 81 2.09 0.57 -4.12
N PRO A 82 2.43 -0.20 -5.16
CA PRO A 82 3.81 -0.55 -5.46
C PRO A 82 4.67 0.71 -5.58
N LEU A 83 5.89 0.69 -5.02
CA LEU A 83 6.78 1.85 -5.12
C LEU A 83 7.36 1.95 -6.53
N GLU A 84 7.39 3.16 -7.09
CA GLU A 84 8.08 3.42 -8.36
C GLU A 84 9.60 3.13 -8.26
N SER A 85 10.21 3.40 -7.10
CA SER A 85 11.65 3.18 -6.87
C SER A 85 12.02 1.71 -6.66
N ASN A 86 11.11 0.91 -6.12
CA ASN A 86 11.32 -0.51 -5.90
C ASN A 86 10.00 -1.27 -6.01
N SER A 87 9.81 -1.92 -7.16
CA SER A 87 8.60 -2.70 -7.43
C SER A 87 8.44 -3.90 -6.49
N THR A 88 9.46 -4.40 -5.80
CA THR A 88 9.28 -5.48 -4.81
C THR A 88 8.61 -4.98 -3.53
N LEU A 89 8.51 -3.67 -3.31
CA LEU A 89 7.85 -3.07 -2.17
C LEU A 89 6.51 -2.44 -2.56
N PHE A 90 5.55 -2.46 -1.64
CA PHE A 90 4.32 -1.68 -1.78
C PHE A 90 3.84 -1.12 -0.45
N LEU A 91 3.21 0.06 -0.50
CA LEU A 91 2.43 0.59 0.61
C LEU A 91 1.05 -0.06 0.61
N TYR A 92 0.66 -0.56 1.77
CA TYR A 92 -0.70 -0.97 2.07
C TYR A 92 -1.33 0.06 3.00
N VAL A 93 -2.43 0.69 2.60
CA VAL A 93 -3.13 1.71 3.40
C VAL A 93 -4.61 1.40 3.48
N VAL A 94 -5.13 1.47 4.70
CA VAL A 94 -6.56 1.29 5.01
C VAL A 94 -7.16 2.62 5.41
N LEU A 95 -8.27 2.97 4.78
CA LEU A 95 -9.02 4.20 5.04
C LEU A 95 -10.49 3.86 5.37
N ASP A 96 -11.07 4.57 6.34
CA ASP A 96 -12.50 4.61 6.59
C ASP A 96 -13.22 5.27 5.40
N ARG A 97 -14.12 4.51 4.77
CA ARG A 97 -14.78 4.91 3.52
C ARG A 97 -15.67 6.14 3.68
N ALA A 98 -16.27 6.34 4.85
CA ALA A 98 -17.17 7.47 5.07
C ALA A 98 -16.42 8.79 5.23
N LYS A 99 -15.12 8.74 5.57
CA LYS A 99 -14.27 9.91 5.83
C LYS A 99 -13.23 10.15 4.74
N ALA A 100 -12.89 9.12 3.96
CA ALA A 100 -11.78 9.17 3.02
C ALA A 100 -12.03 10.08 1.81
N ASN A 101 -10.98 10.78 1.40
CA ASN A 101 -10.88 11.42 0.09
C ASN A 101 -9.87 10.64 -0.76
N LEU A 102 -10.36 9.78 -1.66
CA LEU A 102 -9.51 8.87 -2.45
C LEU A 102 -8.55 9.61 -3.39
N ALA A 103 -9.00 10.71 -4.00
CA ALA A 103 -8.16 11.48 -4.92
C ALA A 103 -6.96 12.07 -4.18
N MET A 104 -7.21 12.70 -3.02
CA MET A 104 -6.14 13.21 -2.16
C MET A 104 -5.27 12.08 -1.61
N ALA A 105 -5.86 10.97 -1.17
CA ALA A 105 -5.07 9.84 -0.66
C ALA A 105 -4.08 9.30 -1.70
N ARG A 106 -4.51 9.10 -2.95
CA ARG A 106 -3.62 8.67 -4.04
C ARG A 106 -2.52 9.69 -4.34
N HIS A 107 -2.87 10.99 -4.35
CA HIS A 107 -1.91 12.06 -4.54
C HIS A 107 -0.83 12.08 -3.45
N GLU A 108 -1.25 12.06 -2.18
CA GLU A 108 -0.32 12.06 -1.04
C GLU A 108 0.53 10.79 -1.00
N LEU A 109 -0.02 9.61 -1.33
CA LEU A 109 0.76 8.38 -1.39
C LEU A 109 1.82 8.41 -2.49
N LYS A 110 1.52 9.01 -3.65
CA LYS A 110 2.47 9.23 -4.73
C LYS A 110 3.59 10.21 -4.35
N ALA A 111 3.30 11.19 -3.51
CA ALA A 111 4.32 12.08 -2.96
C ALA A 111 5.15 11.36 -1.89
N PHE A 112 4.50 10.65 -0.98
CA PHE A 112 5.12 9.97 0.15
C PHE A 112 6.07 8.85 -0.27
N GLU A 113 5.70 8.02 -1.27
CA GLU A 113 6.59 6.95 -1.74
C GLU A 113 7.96 7.46 -2.20
N LYS A 114 8.02 8.69 -2.75
CA LYS A 114 9.27 9.29 -3.24
C LYS A 114 10.20 9.71 -2.10
N THR A 115 9.68 9.81 -0.88
CA THR A 115 10.48 10.07 0.32
C THR A 115 11.07 8.81 0.92
N LEU A 116 10.60 7.63 0.48
CA LEU A 116 11.09 6.35 0.92
C LEU A 116 12.34 5.97 0.10
N ASP A 117 13.50 6.22 0.68
CA ASP A 117 14.79 5.90 0.09
C ASP A 117 15.26 4.52 0.56
N PHE A 118 15.29 3.57 -0.37
CA PHE A 118 15.84 2.22 -0.20
C PHE A 118 16.85 2.02 -1.32
N GLY A 119 18.05 2.59 -1.12
CA GLY A 119 19.13 2.61 -2.10
C GLY A 119 19.54 1.26 -2.66
#